data_AF-A0A0F0KZY3-F1
#
_entry.id   AF-A0A0F0KZY3-F1
#
_cell.length_a   1.000
_cell.length_b   1.000
_cell.length_c   1.000
_cell.angle_alpha   90.00
_cell.angle_beta   90.00
_cell.angle_gamma   90.00
#
_symmetry.space_group_name_H-M   'P 1'
#
loop_
_entity.id
_entity.type
_entity.pdbx_description
1 polymer ?
#
loop_
_entity_poly.entity_id
_entity_poly.type
_entity_poly.pdbx_seq_one_letter_code
_entity_poly.pdbx_strand_id
1 'polypeptide(L)'
;MRAADLACRRRPGVSAPYAGVVERSLETQVDQAVEAWLRWVPRWEPATHRGRVAPCRRCLGSPVLSAAGIGANVPHGVQHGLSTRIKAIVDHAVAEYTALNLPMLQGELDQQAARNRARAYRPTEDLEPEYEGMPLDPDPVPGAPFLFTLAGMADEDAGELPPLPPLSDEAKAALRHEVALADDYANVVGREICGLLLRHRLRVQAAISEYVEPQIEAMLAELTEALDSPFDPDTL
;
A
#
# COMPACT_ATOMS: atom_id res chain seq x y z
N MET A 1 -54.69 -17.46 46.68
CA MET A 1 -54.80 -18.48 45.60
C MET A 1 -54.50 -17.79 44.28
N ARG A 2 -53.37 -18.14 43.62
CA ARG A 2 -52.95 -17.98 42.18
C ARG A 2 -53.28 -16.68 41.42
N ALA A 3 -52.56 -16.20 40.41
CA ALA A 3 -51.20 -16.26 39.85
C ALA A 3 -51.25 -15.36 38.60
N ALA A 4 -50.10 -14.81 38.21
CA ALA A 4 -49.70 -14.48 36.83
C ALA A 4 -50.28 -13.23 36.10
N ASP A 5 -49.33 -12.37 35.71
CA ASP A 5 -48.97 -12.04 34.32
C ASP A 5 -49.34 -10.69 33.66
N LEU A 6 -48.26 -10.17 33.06
CA LEU A 6 -48.12 -9.42 31.82
C LEU A 6 -48.60 -7.95 31.69
N ALA A 7 -47.58 -7.13 31.47
CA ALA A 7 -47.41 -6.32 30.26
C ALA A 7 -47.93 -4.87 30.23
N CYS A 8 -46.95 -3.96 30.19
CA CYS A 8 -46.67 -3.11 29.03
C CYS A 8 -47.73 -2.09 28.60
N ARG A 9 -47.40 -0.79 28.78
CA ARG A 9 -47.55 0.24 27.74
C ARG A 9 -46.88 1.57 28.16
N ARG A 10 -45.66 1.79 27.71
CA ARG A 10 -45.15 3.11 27.30
C ARG A 10 -44.71 2.98 25.84
N ARG A 11 -45.25 3.83 24.97
CA ARG A 11 -44.83 4.09 23.57
C ARG A 11 -44.45 5.58 23.50
N PRO A 12 -43.69 6.02 22.49
CA PRO A 12 -42.31 5.65 22.20
C PRO A 12 -41.40 6.89 22.28
N GLY A 13 -40.12 6.66 22.58
CA GLY A 13 -39.09 7.68 22.46
C GLY A 13 -38.84 8.06 21.01
N VAL A 14 -38.61 9.34 20.78
CA VAL A 14 -38.00 9.89 19.57
C VAL A 14 -36.61 9.26 19.40
N SER A 15 -36.44 8.47 18.34
CA SER A 15 -35.14 7.96 17.92
C SER A 15 -34.47 9.00 17.03
N ALA A 16 -33.42 9.62 17.54
CA ALA A 16 -32.49 10.40 16.73
C ALA A 16 -31.82 9.48 15.68
N PRO A 17 -31.54 9.97 14.47
CA PRO A 17 -30.86 9.18 13.46
C PRO A 17 -29.40 8.98 13.86
N TYR A 18 -28.95 7.74 13.73
CA TYR A 18 -27.55 7.35 13.79
C TYR A 18 -26.76 8.15 12.75
N ALA A 19 -26.03 9.16 13.19
CA ALA A 19 -24.88 9.68 12.47
C ALA A 19 -23.76 8.63 12.58
N GLY A 20 -23.91 7.52 11.86
CA GLY A 20 -22.80 6.65 11.54
C GLY A 20 -21.92 7.39 10.55
N VAL A 21 -20.63 7.51 10.89
CA VAL A 21 -19.59 7.78 9.90
C VAL A 21 -19.86 6.82 8.73
N VAL A 22 -20.04 7.34 7.52
CA VAL A 22 -20.27 6.49 6.34
C VAL A 22 -19.02 5.66 6.11
N GLU A 23 -19.03 4.44 6.63
CA GLU A 23 -18.15 3.35 6.23
C GLU A 23 -18.30 3.23 4.70
N ARG A 24 -17.31 3.70 3.94
CA ARG A 24 -17.41 3.69 2.48
C ARG A 24 -17.31 2.24 2.03
N SER A 25 -18.32 1.74 1.33
CA SER A 25 -18.27 0.43 0.67
C SER A 25 -16.94 0.26 -0.07
N LEU A 26 -16.37 -0.94 -0.02
CA LEU A 26 -15.11 -1.29 -0.69
C LEU A 26 -15.12 -0.89 -2.17
N GLU A 27 -16.27 -1.03 -2.84
CA GLU A 27 -16.52 -0.55 -4.20
C GLU A 27 -16.24 0.95 -4.35
N THR A 28 -16.81 1.78 -3.46
CA THR A 28 -16.59 3.23 -3.47
C THR A 28 -15.13 3.61 -3.24
N GLN A 29 -14.41 2.88 -2.39
CA GLN A 29 -12.98 3.12 -2.16
C GLN A 29 -12.15 2.78 -3.40
N VAL A 30 -12.43 1.65 -4.05
CA VAL A 30 -11.77 1.24 -5.30
C VAL A 30 -12.06 2.24 -6.42
N ASP A 31 -13.32 2.65 -6.60
CA ASP A 31 -13.70 3.68 -7.57
C ASP A 31 -12.88 4.95 -7.36
N GLN A 32 -12.82 5.46 -6.13
CA GLN A 32 -12.08 6.67 -5.79
C GLN A 32 -10.58 6.53 -6.03
N ALA A 33 -9.99 5.38 -5.72
CA ALA A 33 -8.58 5.11 -5.97
C ALA A 33 -8.27 5.10 -7.48
N VAL A 34 -9.12 4.48 -8.29
CA VAL A 34 -8.99 4.47 -9.75
C VAL A 34 -9.18 5.89 -10.31
N GLU A 35 -10.21 6.63 -9.89
CA GLU A 35 -10.41 8.02 -10.34
C GLU A 35 -9.26 8.94 -9.92
N ALA A 36 -8.66 8.72 -8.75
CA ALA A 36 -7.48 9.47 -8.33
C ALA A 36 -6.26 9.16 -9.21
N TRP A 37 -6.06 7.90 -9.58
CA TRP A 37 -5.01 7.50 -10.51
C TRP A 37 -5.26 8.06 -11.90
N LEU A 38 -6.48 7.96 -12.44
CA LEU A 38 -6.85 8.51 -13.76
C LEU A 38 -6.63 10.03 -13.84
N ARG A 39 -6.88 10.77 -12.75
CA ARG A 39 -6.59 12.20 -12.69
C ARG A 39 -5.09 12.52 -12.63
N TRP A 40 -4.27 11.59 -12.13
CA TRP A 40 -2.83 11.77 -11.98
C TRP A 40 -2.06 11.38 -13.25
N VAL A 41 -2.46 10.32 -13.95
CA VAL A 41 -1.77 9.78 -15.14
C VAL A 41 -1.41 10.83 -16.20
N PRO A 42 -2.27 11.80 -16.56
CA PRO A 42 -1.91 12.84 -17.54
C PRO A 42 -0.72 13.72 -17.15
N ARG A 43 -0.32 13.70 -15.87
CA ARG A 43 0.79 14.48 -15.31
C ARG A 43 1.99 13.61 -14.94
N TRP A 44 1.91 12.30 -15.19
CA TRP A 44 3.05 11.43 -15.04
C TRP A 44 4.06 11.74 -16.14
N GLU A 45 5.35 11.76 -15.80
CA GLU A 45 6.46 11.91 -16.74
C GLU A 45 7.49 10.78 -16.54
N PRO A 46 8.21 10.36 -17.60
CA PRO A 46 9.31 9.41 -17.48
C PRO A 46 10.42 9.92 -16.54
N ALA A 47 10.89 9.06 -15.64
CA ALA A 47 11.98 9.41 -14.74
C ALA A 47 13.31 9.55 -15.50
N THR A 48 14.03 10.66 -15.28
CA THR A 48 15.32 10.97 -15.91
C THR A 48 16.55 10.47 -15.12
N HIS A 49 16.33 9.95 -13.90
CA HIS A 49 17.41 9.39 -13.08
C HIS A 49 17.53 7.86 -13.27
N ARG A 50 18.73 7.33 -12.98
CA ARG A 50 19.05 5.91 -13.13
C ARG A 50 18.06 5.07 -12.31
N GLY A 51 17.20 4.31 -13.01
CA GLY A 51 16.15 3.51 -12.41
C GLY A 51 16.68 2.37 -11.54
N ARG A 52 15.79 1.75 -10.75
CA ARG A 52 16.10 0.58 -9.90
C ARG A 52 16.76 -0.53 -10.73
N VAL A 53 17.80 -1.16 -10.19
CA VAL A 53 18.50 -2.29 -10.80
C VAL A 53 17.66 -3.58 -10.76
N ALA A 54 16.70 -3.68 -9.82
CA ALA A 54 15.83 -4.84 -9.64
C ALA A 54 14.33 -4.51 -9.83
N PRO A 55 13.52 -5.43 -10.41
CA PRO A 55 12.08 -5.30 -10.48
C PRO A 55 11.44 -5.19 -9.09
N CYS A 56 10.43 -4.32 -8.95
CA CYS A 56 9.69 -4.20 -7.70
C CYS A 56 8.90 -5.48 -7.41
N ARG A 57 9.24 -6.17 -6.30
CA ARG A 57 8.60 -7.43 -5.88
C ARG A 57 7.09 -7.30 -5.59
N ARG A 58 6.60 -6.08 -5.31
CA ARG A 58 5.17 -5.81 -5.05
C ARG A 58 4.34 -5.69 -6.33
N CYS A 59 4.95 -5.17 -7.40
CA CYS A 59 4.24 -4.93 -8.66
C CYS A 59 4.44 -6.09 -9.64
N LEU A 60 5.61 -6.73 -9.63
CA LEU A 60 5.89 -7.86 -10.52
C LEU A 60 4.90 -9.01 -10.25
N GLY A 61 4.12 -9.38 -11.27
CA GLY A 61 3.12 -10.46 -11.16
C GLY A 61 1.91 -10.11 -10.29
N SER A 62 1.69 -8.83 -9.97
CA SER A 62 0.58 -8.41 -9.10
C SER A 62 -0.79 -8.76 -9.71
N PRO A 63 -1.65 -9.51 -9.00
CA PRO A 63 -3.03 -9.77 -9.43
C PRO A 63 -3.85 -8.49 -9.62
N VAL A 64 -3.56 -7.46 -8.82
CA VAL A 64 -4.20 -6.13 -8.90
C VAL A 64 -3.94 -5.47 -10.25
N LEU A 65 -2.68 -5.46 -10.71
CA LEU A 65 -2.32 -4.87 -12.00
C LEU A 65 -2.91 -5.66 -13.17
N SER A 66 -2.88 -6.99 -13.08
CA SER A 66 -3.50 -7.87 -14.06
C SER A 66 -5.02 -7.64 -14.17
N ALA A 67 -5.71 -7.50 -13.04
CA ALA A 67 -7.15 -7.20 -12.99
C ALA A 67 -7.47 -5.83 -13.61
N ALA A 68 -6.68 -4.82 -13.28
CA ALA A 68 -6.78 -3.47 -13.85
C ALA A 68 -6.41 -3.40 -15.35
N GLY A 69 -5.84 -4.46 -15.92
CA GLY A 69 -5.43 -4.50 -17.33
C GLY A 69 -4.12 -3.79 -17.63
N ILE A 70 -3.29 -3.54 -16.60
CA ILE A 70 -1.98 -2.92 -16.74
C ILE A 70 -0.95 -4.02 -17.06
N GLY A 71 -0.42 -3.97 -18.28
CA GLY A 71 0.56 -4.94 -18.77
C GLY A 71 1.98 -4.69 -18.23
N ALA A 72 2.84 -5.70 -18.34
CA ALA A 72 4.24 -5.62 -17.88
C ALA A 72 5.08 -4.53 -18.59
N ASN A 73 4.67 -4.11 -19.79
CA ASN A 73 5.36 -3.10 -20.59
C ASN A 73 5.00 -1.65 -20.19
N VAL A 74 4.02 -1.47 -19.29
CA VAL A 74 3.67 -0.14 -18.78
C VAL A 74 4.78 0.33 -17.83
N PRO A 75 5.23 1.60 -17.87
CA PRO A 75 6.27 2.10 -17.00
C PRO A 75 6.02 1.81 -15.52
N HIS A 76 7.09 1.45 -14.79
CA HIS A 76 6.98 1.04 -13.40
C HIS A 76 6.29 2.10 -12.52
N GLY A 77 6.58 3.39 -12.70
CA GLY A 77 5.94 4.48 -11.94
C GLY A 77 4.42 4.51 -12.12
N VAL A 78 3.93 4.24 -13.33
CA VAL A 78 2.50 4.18 -13.64
C VAL A 78 1.84 2.97 -12.96
N GLN A 79 2.48 1.79 -13.05
CA GLN A 79 2.03 0.59 -12.34
C GLN A 79 1.99 0.82 -10.83
N HIS A 80 3.08 1.40 -10.29
CA HIS A 80 3.25 1.62 -8.86
C HIS A 80 2.15 2.54 -8.33
N GLY A 81 1.85 3.63 -9.04
CA GLY A 81 0.82 4.60 -8.68
C GLY A 81 -0.57 4.00 -8.45
N LEU A 82 -1.01 3.02 -9.26
CA LEU A 82 -2.29 2.34 -9.00
C LEU A 82 -2.14 1.33 -7.87
N SER A 83 -1.08 0.53 -7.89
CA SER A 83 -0.91 -0.57 -6.95
C SER A 83 -0.81 -0.11 -5.49
N THR A 84 -0.18 1.04 -5.21
CA THR A 84 -0.05 1.58 -3.84
C THR A 84 -1.40 2.04 -3.30
N ARG A 85 -2.21 2.72 -4.12
CA ARG A 85 -3.55 3.17 -3.74
C ARG A 85 -4.47 1.99 -3.42
N ILE A 86 -4.42 0.94 -4.22
CA ILE A 86 -5.20 -0.28 -3.97
C ILE A 86 -4.68 -1.02 -2.73
N LYS A 87 -3.36 -1.12 -2.55
CA LYS A 87 -2.76 -1.72 -1.36
C LYS A 87 -3.23 -1.01 -0.09
N ALA A 88 -3.28 0.32 -0.09
CA ALA A 88 -3.74 1.09 1.07
C ALA A 88 -5.18 0.74 1.49
N ILE A 89 -6.06 0.44 0.52
CA ILE A 89 -7.43 -0.03 0.81
C ILE A 89 -7.40 -1.40 1.47
N VAL A 90 -6.60 -2.34 0.95
CA VAL A 90 -6.44 -3.69 1.55
C VAL A 90 -5.89 -3.56 2.97
N ASP A 91 -4.83 -2.79 3.16
CA ASP A 91 -4.19 -2.59 4.46
C ASP A 91 -5.19 -2.02 5.48
N HIS A 92 -6.00 -1.04 5.07
CA HIS A 92 -7.02 -0.45 5.93
C HIS A 92 -8.09 -1.46 6.33
N ALA A 93 -8.63 -2.22 5.37
CA ALA A 93 -9.63 -3.24 5.65
C ALA A 93 -9.09 -4.35 6.57
N VAL A 94 -7.84 -4.79 6.36
CA VAL A 94 -7.19 -5.79 7.20
C VAL A 94 -6.93 -5.24 8.60
N ALA A 95 -6.49 -3.98 8.73
CA ALA A 95 -6.29 -3.34 10.02
C ALA A 95 -7.60 -3.23 10.82
N GLU A 96 -8.69 -2.86 10.16
CA GLU A 96 -10.02 -2.80 10.78
C GLU A 96 -10.49 -4.19 11.24
N TYR A 97 -10.38 -5.20 10.37
CA TYR A 97 -10.70 -6.59 10.72
C TYR A 97 -9.86 -7.08 11.90
N THR A 98 -8.56 -6.78 11.90
CA THR A 98 -7.63 -7.16 12.96
C THR A 98 -8.03 -6.52 14.29
N ALA A 99 -8.31 -5.22 14.30
CA ALA A 99 -8.70 -4.50 15.51
C ALA A 99 -10.02 -5.02 16.12
N LEU A 100 -10.96 -5.45 15.28
CA LEU A 100 -12.28 -5.93 15.72
C LEU A 100 -12.28 -7.41 16.13
N ASN A 101 -11.45 -8.25 15.51
CA ASN A 101 -11.58 -9.71 15.59
C ASN A 101 -10.35 -10.43 16.16
N LEU A 102 -9.16 -9.82 16.14
CA LEU A 102 -7.89 -10.46 16.42
C LEU A 102 -7.15 -9.76 17.58
N PRO A 103 -7.64 -9.87 18.82
CA PRO A 103 -7.15 -9.07 19.94
C PRO A 103 -5.70 -9.38 20.34
N MET A 104 -5.21 -10.62 20.17
CA MET A 104 -3.81 -10.94 20.49
C MET A 104 -2.88 -10.29 19.47
N LEU A 105 -3.19 -10.43 18.17
CA LEU A 105 -2.45 -9.80 17.09
C LEU A 105 -2.50 -8.28 17.20
N GLN A 106 -3.67 -7.70 17.46
CA GLN A 106 -3.81 -6.26 17.67
C GLN A 106 -2.97 -5.79 18.86
N GLY A 107 -2.98 -6.52 19.97
CA GLY A 107 -2.16 -6.20 21.14
C GLY A 107 -0.66 -6.22 20.85
N GLU A 108 -0.18 -7.17 20.04
CA GLU A 108 1.21 -7.22 19.61
C GLU A 108 1.56 -6.09 18.63
N LEU A 109 0.67 -5.77 17.69
CA LEU A 109 0.83 -4.63 16.78
C LEU A 109 0.87 -3.31 17.55
N ASP A 110 0.02 -3.13 18.56
CA ASP A 110 -0.01 -1.94 19.41
C ASP A 110 1.26 -1.80 20.25
N GLN A 111 1.74 -2.90 20.84
CA GLN A 111 3.02 -2.93 21.54
C GLN A 111 4.16 -2.54 20.60
N GLN A 112 4.20 -3.10 19.39
CA GLN A 112 5.23 -2.79 18.41
C GLN A 112 5.14 -1.34 17.91
N ALA A 113 3.93 -0.82 17.69
CA ALA A 113 3.71 0.57 17.30
C ALA A 113 4.13 1.54 18.41
N ALA A 114 3.85 1.22 19.68
CA ALA A 114 4.30 1.99 20.83
C ALA A 114 5.83 2.01 20.94
N ARG A 115 6.49 0.87 20.69
CA ARG A 115 7.96 0.80 20.63
C ARG A 115 8.53 1.63 19.50
N ASN A 116 7.97 1.52 18.29
CA ASN A 116 8.41 2.34 17.15
C ASN A 116 8.24 3.83 17.46
N ARG A 117 7.15 4.24 18.10
CA ARG A 117 6.93 5.61 18.60
C ARG A 117 7.85 6.04 19.75
N ALA A 118 8.54 5.11 20.39
CA ALA A 118 9.54 5.42 21.41
C ALA A 118 10.94 5.62 20.81
N ARG A 119 11.17 5.22 19.56
CA ARG A 119 12.43 5.44 18.84
C ARG A 119 12.65 6.92 18.58
N ALA A 120 13.89 7.37 18.75
CA ALA A 120 14.29 8.74 18.43
C ALA A 120 14.60 8.90 16.95
N TYR A 121 15.09 7.84 16.29
CA TYR A 121 15.42 7.85 14.87
C TYR A 121 14.47 6.98 14.03
N ARG A 122 13.81 7.58 13.03
CA ARG A 122 12.79 6.94 12.18
C ARG A 122 12.91 7.36 10.71
N PRO A 123 13.77 6.68 9.94
CA PRO A 123 14.11 7.12 8.57
C PRO A 123 12.98 6.95 7.54
N THR A 124 11.87 6.31 7.91
CA THR A 124 10.72 6.06 7.01
C THR A 124 9.48 6.89 7.34
N GLU A 125 9.49 7.68 8.42
CA GLU A 125 8.37 8.57 8.74
C GLU A 125 8.36 9.81 7.84
N ASP A 126 7.17 10.35 7.59
CA ASP A 126 6.93 11.57 6.80
C ASP A 126 7.46 11.56 5.35
N LEU A 127 7.62 10.37 4.76
CA LEU A 127 7.95 10.22 3.35
C LEU A 127 6.74 10.48 2.45
N GLU A 128 6.96 11.09 1.29
CA GLU A 128 5.92 11.19 0.25
C GLU A 128 5.56 9.79 -0.29
N PRO A 129 4.31 9.54 -0.74
CA PRO A 129 3.84 8.21 -1.15
C PRO A 129 4.70 7.49 -2.21
N GLU A 130 5.37 8.24 -3.08
CA GLU A 130 6.32 7.74 -4.08
C GLU A 130 7.59 7.12 -3.49
N TYR A 131 7.98 7.55 -2.29
CA TYR A 131 9.13 7.03 -1.55
C TYR A 131 8.73 5.92 -0.57
N GLU A 132 7.43 5.67 -0.37
CA GLU A 132 6.95 4.66 0.57
C GLU A 132 7.42 3.25 0.17
N GLY A 133 8.22 2.64 1.05
CA GLY A 133 8.80 1.33 0.81
C GLY A 133 9.92 1.31 -0.23
N MET A 134 10.56 2.45 -0.50
CA MET A 134 11.93 2.45 -1.02
C MET A 134 12.88 1.77 -0.03
N PRO A 135 13.88 1.02 -0.52
CA PRO A 135 14.94 0.51 0.34
C PRO A 135 15.68 1.70 0.98
N LEU A 136 15.87 1.63 2.30
CA LEU A 136 16.56 2.67 3.08
C LEU A 136 18.01 2.83 2.66
N ASP A 137 18.68 1.71 2.39
CA ASP A 137 20.07 1.66 1.99
C ASP A 137 20.18 1.01 0.60
N PRO A 138 21.17 1.45 -0.22
CA PRO A 138 21.45 0.81 -1.50
C PRO A 138 22.00 -0.61 -1.30
N ASP A 139 21.84 -1.45 -2.32
CA ASP A 139 22.42 -2.79 -2.30
C ASP A 139 23.96 -2.71 -2.17
N PRO A 140 24.57 -3.55 -1.32
CA PRO A 140 26.00 -3.47 -1.08
C PRO A 140 26.80 -3.87 -2.32
N VAL A 141 27.78 -3.04 -2.69
CA VAL A 141 28.70 -3.33 -3.80
C VAL A 141 29.95 -4.04 -3.25
N PRO A 142 30.34 -5.21 -3.77
CA PRO A 142 31.55 -5.90 -3.35
C PRO A 142 32.79 -4.99 -3.41
N GLY A 143 33.49 -4.85 -2.29
CA GLY A 143 34.70 -4.02 -2.18
C GLY A 143 34.48 -2.53 -1.87
N ALA A 144 33.23 -2.05 -1.85
CA ALA A 144 32.91 -0.69 -1.40
C ALA A 144 32.54 -0.72 0.11
N PRO A 145 33.26 -0.01 0.99
CA PRO A 145 32.90 0.04 2.40
C PRO A 145 31.69 0.96 2.61
N PHE A 146 30.67 0.48 3.31
CA PHE A 146 29.71 1.36 3.98
C PHE A 146 30.28 1.69 5.36
N LEU A 147 30.46 2.98 5.65
CA LEU A 147 30.88 3.41 6.98
C LEU A 147 29.70 3.36 7.98
N PHE A 148 28.48 3.56 7.50
CA PHE A 148 27.23 3.44 8.25
C PHE A 148 26.07 3.19 7.26
N THR A 149 24.98 2.60 7.74
CA THR A 149 23.73 2.42 6.99
C THR A 149 22.59 3.07 7.77
N LEU A 150 21.60 3.63 7.08
CA LEU A 150 20.42 4.22 7.72
C LEU A 150 19.66 3.15 8.50
N ALA A 151 19.58 1.92 7.96
CA ALA A 151 19.04 0.77 8.68
C ALA A 151 19.87 0.43 9.93
N GLY A 152 21.20 0.46 9.85
CA GLY A 152 22.08 0.17 10.99
C GLY A 152 21.92 1.19 12.12
N MET A 153 21.85 2.49 11.78
CA MET A 153 21.57 3.54 12.76
C MET A 153 20.18 3.39 13.41
N ALA A 154 19.18 2.95 12.64
CA ALA A 154 17.84 2.66 13.17
C ALA A 154 17.82 1.42 14.08
N ASP A 155 18.63 0.41 13.79
CA ASP A 155 18.79 -0.77 14.63
C ASP A 155 19.53 -0.46 15.95
N GLU A 156 20.54 0.42 15.91
CA GLU A 156 21.24 0.92 17.11
C GLU A 156 20.26 1.64 18.06
N ASP A 157 19.46 2.59 17.54
CA ASP A 157 18.43 3.28 18.31
C ASP A 157 17.37 2.31 18.86
N ALA A 158 16.97 1.31 18.08
CA ALA A 158 16.04 0.28 18.52
C ALA A 158 16.60 -0.61 19.64
N GLY A 159 17.92 -0.83 19.68
CA GLY A 159 18.63 -1.60 20.70
C GLY A 159 18.66 -0.93 22.07
N GLU A 160 18.47 0.39 22.15
CA GLU A 160 18.38 1.13 23.42
C GLU A 160 17.05 0.89 24.15
N LEU A 161 16.01 0.45 23.43
CA LEU A 161 14.71 0.17 24.01
C LEU A 161 14.72 -1.17 24.78
N PRO A 162 14.12 -1.24 25.98
CA PRO A 162 14.07 -2.47 26.77
C PRO A 162 13.43 -3.61 25.95
N PRO A 163 13.88 -4.87 26.04
CA PRO A 163 13.33 -5.96 25.25
C PRO A 163 11.87 -6.25 25.64
N LEU A 164 11.06 -6.72 24.68
CA LEU A 164 9.72 -7.22 24.98
C LEU A 164 9.80 -8.52 25.81
N PRO A 165 8.90 -8.72 26.77
CA PRO A 165 8.82 -9.98 27.49
C PRO A 165 8.54 -11.14 26.51
N PRO A 166 9.16 -12.32 26.69
CA PRO A 166 8.96 -13.43 25.79
C PRO A 166 7.52 -13.98 25.89
N LEU A 167 6.91 -14.28 24.75
CA LEU A 167 5.61 -14.94 24.68
C LEU A 167 5.71 -16.40 25.16
N SER A 168 4.66 -16.87 25.86
CA SER A 168 4.50 -18.30 26.14
C SER A 168 4.25 -19.09 24.85
N ASP A 169 4.40 -20.40 24.88
CA ASP A 169 4.19 -21.22 23.69
C ASP A 169 2.72 -21.25 23.25
N GLU A 170 1.79 -21.18 24.20
CA GLU A 170 0.35 -21.00 23.94
C GLU A 170 0.07 -19.65 23.29
N ALA A 171 0.68 -18.56 23.80
CA ALA A 171 0.53 -17.23 23.22
C ALA A 171 1.09 -17.16 21.80
N LYS A 172 2.24 -17.80 21.53
CA LYS A 172 2.78 -17.92 20.17
C LYS A 172 1.86 -18.73 19.26
N ALA A 173 1.26 -19.81 19.74
CA ALA A 173 0.32 -20.61 18.96
C ALA A 173 -0.95 -19.82 18.60
N ALA A 174 -1.52 -19.11 19.57
CA ALA A 174 -2.65 -18.21 19.36
C ALA A 174 -2.34 -17.09 18.36
N LEU A 175 -1.17 -16.45 18.51
CA LEU A 175 -0.74 -15.38 17.60
C LEU A 175 -0.57 -15.89 16.16
N ARG A 176 0.04 -17.07 15.97
CA ARG A 176 0.15 -17.67 14.62
C ARG A 176 -1.21 -17.95 14.00
N HIS A 177 -2.18 -18.37 14.81
CA HIS A 177 -3.54 -18.59 14.34
C HIS A 177 -4.21 -17.27 13.91
N GLU A 178 -4.11 -16.22 14.71
CA GLU A 178 -4.67 -14.91 14.35
C GLU A 178 -3.97 -14.29 13.13
N VAL A 179 -2.65 -14.45 12.98
CA VAL A 179 -1.93 -14.06 11.76
C VAL A 179 -2.46 -14.79 10.53
N ALA A 180 -2.75 -16.09 10.64
CA ALA A 180 -3.35 -16.85 9.53
C ALA A 180 -4.75 -16.33 9.17
N LEU A 181 -5.58 -15.99 10.17
CA LEU A 181 -6.90 -15.39 9.94
C LEU A 181 -6.81 -14.01 9.27
N ALA A 182 -5.83 -13.18 9.64
CA ALA A 182 -5.59 -11.89 8.99
C ALA A 182 -5.18 -12.07 7.52
N ASP A 183 -4.32 -13.05 7.23
CA ASP A 183 -3.90 -13.36 5.85
C ASP A 183 -5.06 -13.90 5.00
N ASP A 184 -5.88 -14.80 5.56
CA ASP A 184 -7.09 -15.30 4.91
C ASP A 184 -8.05 -14.15 4.56
N TYR A 185 -8.23 -13.21 5.49
CA TYR A 185 -9.05 -12.02 5.26
C TYR A 185 -8.46 -11.10 4.19
N ALA A 186 -7.16 -10.84 4.22
CA ALA A 186 -6.46 -10.07 3.18
C ALA A 186 -6.67 -10.70 1.79
N ASN A 187 -6.62 -12.03 1.70
CA ASN A 187 -6.87 -12.77 0.48
C ASN A 187 -8.34 -12.64 0.01
N VAL A 188 -9.31 -12.63 0.91
CA VAL A 188 -10.74 -12.40 0.57
C VAL A 188 -10.94 -11.00 0.01
N VAL A 189 -10.50 -9.96 0.73
CA VAL A 189 -10.63 -8.56 0.31
C VAL A 189 -9.89 -8.31 -1.00
N GLY A 190 -8.66 -8.84 -1.14
CA GLY A 190 -7.87 -8.70 -2.37
C GLY A 190 -8.55 -9.30 -3.59
N ARG A 191 -9.22 -10.45 -3.47
CA ARG A 191 -10.00 -11.05 -4.56
C ARG A 191 -11.21 -10.20 -4.93
N GLU A 192 -11.92 -9.66 -3.95
CA GLU A 192 -13.08 -8.79 -4.20
C GLU A 192 -12.67 -7.51 -4.95
N ILE A 193 -11.59 -6.86 -4.49
CA ILE A 193 -11.00 -5.71 -5.18
C ILE A 193 -10.61 -6.05 -6.61
N CYS A 194 -9.98 -7.21 -6.86
CA CYS A 194 -9.67 -7.63 -8.22
C CYS A 194 -10.94 -7.74 -9.09
N GLY A 195 -12.05 -8.24 -8.53
CA GLY A 195 -13.34 -8.27 -9.21
C GLY A 195 -13.89 -6.89 -9.55
N LEU A 196 -13.73 -5.92 -8.65
CA LEU A 196 -14.12 -4.52 -8.86
C LEU A 196 -13.25 -3.87 -9.95
N LEU A 197 -11.93 -4.08 -9.92
CA LEU A 197 -10.97 -3.53 -10.88
C LEU A 197 -11.25 -3.95 -12.33
N LEU A 198 -11.81 -5.14 -12.55
CA LEU A 198 -12.21 -5.58 -13.89
C LEU A 198 -13.19 -4.61 -14.58
N ARG A 199 -14.02 -3.90 -13.82
CA ARG A 199 -14.98 -2.91 -14.34
C ARG A 199 -14.29 -1.65 -14.86
N HIS A 200 -13.09 -1.35 -14.36
CA HIS A 200 -12.31 -0.17 -14.75
C HIS A 200 -11.30 -0.45 -15.85
N ARG A 201 -11.09 -1.73 -16.20
CA ARG A 201 -10.03 -2.20 -17.09
C ARG A 201 -9.92 -1.39 -18.39
N LEU A 202 -11.04 -1.17 -19.08
CA LEU A 202 -11.04 -0.44 -20.36
C LEU A 202 -10.68 1.04 -20.19
N ARG A 203 -11.11 1.67 -19.09
CA ARG A 203 -10.79 3.08 -18.81
C ARG A 203 -9.32 3.25 -18.44
N VAL A 204 -8.78 2.31 -17.67
CA VAL A 204 -7.36 2.27 -17.31
C VAL A 204 -6.49 2.10 -18.56
N GLN A 205 -6.86 1.17 -19.45
CA GLN A 205 -6.14 0.95 -20.71
C GLN A 205 -6.21 2.16 -21.62
N ALA A 206 -7.39 2.77 -21.77
CA ALA A 206 -7.55 3.98 -22.57
C ALA A 206 -6.65 5.12 -22.07
N ALA A 207 -6.60 5.35 -20.74
CA ALA A 207 -5.73 6.38 -20.17
C ALA A 207 -4.23 6.09 -20.39
N ILE A 208 -3.82 4.82 -20.37
CA ILE A 208 -2.42 4.44 -20.67
C ILE A 208 -2.09 4.78 -22.13
N SER A 209 -2.93 4.37 -23.07
CA SER A 209 -2.69 4.65 -24.49
C SER A 209 -2.80 6.14 -24.83
N GLU A 210 -3.66 6.89 -24.14
CA GLU A 210 -3.83 8.33 -24.36
C GLU A 210 -2.68 9.17 -23.78
N TYR A 211 -2.18 8.83 -22.59
CA TYR A 211 -1.27 9.71 -21.85
C TYR A 211 0.13 9.14 -21.63
N VAL A 212 0.30 7.82 -21.58
CA VAL A 212 1.58 7.19 -21.21
C VAL A 212 2.37 6.81 -22.45
N GLU A 213 1.74 6.13 -23.41
CA GLU A 213 2.39 5.69 -24.64
C GLU A 213 3.02 6.86 -25.43
N PRO A 214 2.35 8.01 -25.64
CA PRO A 214 2.94 9.13 -26.38
C PRO A 214 4.18 9.74 -25.72
N GLN A 215 4.23 9.73 -24.38
CA GLN A 215 5.38 10.25 -23.64
C GLN A 215 6.59 9.33 -23.76
N ILE A 216 6.37 8.00 -23.80
CA ILE A 216 7.44 7.03 -24.06
C ILE A 216 7.96 7.21 -25.49
N GLU A 217 7.06 7.36 -26.46
CA GLU A 217 7.44 7.58 -27.87
C GLU A 217 8.26 8.86 -28.05
N ALA A 218 7.84 9.97 -27.42
CA ALA A 218 8.59 11.23 -27.44
C ALA A 218 10.00 11.06 -26.85
N MET A 219 10.12 10.43 -25.69
CA MET A 219 11.42 10.14 -25.05
C MET A 219 12.31 9.26 -25.94
N LEU A 220 11.75 8.23 -26.59
CA LEU A 220 12.51 7.36 -27.50
C LEU A 220 12.94 8.08 -28.79
N ALA A 221 12.13 9.00 -29.30
CA ALA A 221 12.47 9.83 -30.44
C ALA A 221 13.63 10.78 -30.10
N GLU A 222 13.56 11.48 -28.97
CA GLU A 222 14.64 12.33 -28.46
C GLU A 222 15.95 11.55 -28.26
N LEU A 223 15.88 10.35 -27.68
CA LEU A 223 17.05 9.48 -27.51
C LEU A 223 17.64 9.05 -28.86
N THR A 224 16.81 8.81 -29.87
CA THR A 224 17.26 8.41 -31.21
C THR A 224 17.99 9.57 -31.89
N GLU A 225 17.42 10.78 -31.84
CA GLU A 225 18.03 11.99 -32.40
C GLU A 225 19.39 12.30 -31.75
N ALA A 226 19.47 12.23 -30.42
CA ALA A 226 20.71 12.43 -29.68
C ALA A 226 21.79 11.38 -30.02
N LEU A 227 21.39 10.15 -30.36
CA LEU A 227 22.32 9.10 -30.78
C LEU A 227 22.75 9.22 -32.25
N ASP A 228 21.91 9.79 -33.12
CA ASP A 228 22.19 9.98 -34.54
C ASP A 228 23.12 11.18 -34.82
N SER A 229 23.16 12.19 -33.93
CA SER A 229 24.11 13.33 -33.99
C SER A 229 24.88 13.54 -32.67
N PRO A 230 25.77 12.60 -32.28
CA PRO A 230 26.41 12.61 -30.95
C PRO A 230 27.42 13.75 -30.74
N PHE A 231 27.69 14.57 -31.76
CA PHE A 231 28.68 15.65 -31.74
C PHE A 231 28.21 16.96 -32.40
N ASP A 232 26.90 17.21 -32.48
CA ASP A 232 26.38 18.45 -33.05
C ASP A 232 26.81 19.67 -32.20
N PRO A 233 27.54 20.66 -32.76
CA PRO A 233 28.05 21.79 -31.99
C PRO A 233 26.97 22.77 -31.52
N ASP A 234 25.74 22.68 -32.04
CA ASP A 234 24.61 23.54 -31.65
C ASP A 234 23.86 23.03 -30.39
N THR A 235 24.28 21.89 -29.82
CA THR A 235 23.73 21.28 -28.60
C THR A 235 24.63 21.41 -27.34
N LEU A 236 25.69 22.23 -27.39
CA LEU A 236 26.56 22.54 -26.23
C LEU A 236 26.27 23.91 -25.61
#